data_AF-E2ZBF1-F1
#
_entry.id   AF-E2ZBF1-F1
#
_cell.length_a   1.000
_cell.length_b   1.000
_cell.length_c   1.000
_cell.angle_alpha   90.00
_cell.angle_beta   90.00
_cell.angle_gamma   90.00
#
_symmetry.space_group_name_H-M   'P 1'
#
loop_
_entity.id
_entity.type
_entity.pdbx_description
1 polymer ?
#
loop_
_entity_poly.entity_id
_entity_poly.type
_entity_poly.pdbx_seq_one_letter_code
_entity_poly.pdbx_strand_id
1 'polypeptide(L)'
;KGGDEVNFKDGQNIKISRTGKEFTIATADDVSFNKVTAADSVLVGTGTNLITLDGTTGSVTGNIFKAGSVNVNGANNTVTGLSNTTWSGTPVSGRAATEDQLKTIADRVANAGWKATSGITGSGTQSGTQSVTSVGSGDTVTFNAGDNLDMNQSGAAFTYSLKPTLTGLTSAAFTDGTNTTTVNGSGVTAGGVSLTNSGINAGNKVISNVASGG
;
A
#
# COMPACT_ATOMS: atom_id res chain seq x y z
N LYS A 1 56.15 -15.34 -78.76
CA LYS A 1 55.13 -14.38 -78.31
C LYS A 1 54.99 -14.57 -76.80
N GLY A 2 55.50 -13.66 -76.00
CA GLY A 2 55.35 -13.70 -74.54
C GLY A 2 55.32 -12.26 -74.05
N GLY A 3 54.40 -11.85 -73.19
CA GLY A 3 53.31 -12.56 -72.55
C GLY A 3 52.41 -11.53 -71.89
N ASP A 4 51.12 -11.84 -71.75
CA ASP A 4 50.17 -10.94 -71.11
C ASP A 4 50.50 -10.78 -69.62
N GLU A 5 50.39 -9.56 -69.11
CA GLU A 5 50.58 -9.24 -67.68
C GLU A 5 49.27 -9.41 -66.91
N VAL A 6 49.32 -10.11 -65.77
CA VAL A 6 48.18 -10.28 -64.87
C VAL A 6 48.40 -9.48 -63.59
N ASN A 7 47.52 -8.53 -63.33
CA ASN A 7 47.55 -7.68 -62.14
C ASN A 7 46.48 -8.09 -61.13
N PHE A 8 46.91 -8.39 -59.90
CA PHE A 8 46.01 -8.63 -58.77
C PHE A 8 45.88 -7.35 -57.95
N LYS A 9 44.66 -6.83 -57.82
CA LYS A 9 44.34 -5.65 -57.02
C LYS A 9 43.55 -6.05 -55.78
N ASP A 10 43.90 -5.49 -54.65
CA ASP A 10 43.10 -5.57 -53.43
C ASP A 10 41.81 -4.74 -53.55
N GLY A 11 40.82 -5.13 -52.76
CA GLY A 11 39.56 -4.40 -52.61
C GLY A 11 39.36 -3.99 -51.15
N GLN A 12 38.24 -3.35 -50.83
CA GLN A 12 37.99 -2.83 -49.47
C GLN A 12 38.19 -3.87 -48.35
N ASN A 13 37.74 -5.10 -48.57
CA ASN A 13 37.76 -6.15 -47.54
C ASN A 13 38.86 -7.20 -47.71
N ILE A 14 39.62 -7.18 -48.81
CA ILE A 14 40.60 -8.22 -49.15
C ILE A 14 41.95 -7.57 -49.42
N LYS A 15 42.98 -7.94 -48.66
CA LYS A 15 44.38 -7.56 -48.87
C LYS A 15 45.12 -8.67 -49.61
N ILE A 16 45.90 -8.30 -50.63
CA ILE A 16 46.76 -9.22 -51.38
C ILE A 16 48.21 -8.78 -51.23
N SER A 17 49.10 -9.69 -50.81
CA SER A 17 50.55 -9.44 -50.74
C SER A 17 51.33 -10.57 -51.42
N ARG A 18 52.59 -10.30 -51.80
CA ARG A 18 53.47 -11.29 -52.44
C ARG A 18 54.87 -11.24 -51.85
N THR A 19 55.40 -12.42 -51.52
CA THR A 19 56.81 -12.61 -51.12
C THR A 19 57.43 -13.68 -52.01
N GLY A 20 58.35 -13.28 -52.90
CA GLY A 20 58.93 -14.19 -53.89
C GLY A 20 57.87 -14.81 -54.82
N LYS A 21 57.66 -16.12 -54.70
CA LYS A 21 56.67 -16.89 -55.48
C LYS A 21 55.37 -17.16 -54.71
N GLU A 22 55.25 -16.70 -53.47
CA GLU A 22 54.07 -16.90 -52.62
C GLU A 22 53.19 -15.66 -52.61
N PHE A 23 51.89 -15.87 -52.75
CA PHE A 23 50.87 -14.84 -52.58
C PHE A 23 50.07 -15.13 -51.31
N THR A 24 49.81 -14.09 -50.53
CA THR A 24 48.93 -14.15 -49.37
C THR A 24 47.67 -13.36 -49.67
N ILE A 25 46.52 -13.99 -49.49
CA ILE A 25 45.21 -13.37 -49.60
C ILE A 25 44.59 -13.41 -48.21
N ALA A 26 44.33 -12.24 -47.63
CA ALA A 26 43.79 -12.08 -46.29
C ALA A 26 42.60 -11.13 -46.31
N THR A 27 41.76 -11.20 -45.27
CA THR A 27 40.82 -10.11 -45.00
C THR A 27 41.59 -8.86 -44.55
N ALA A 28 41.05 -7.69 -44.84
CA ALA A 28 41.49 -6.48 -44.17
C ALA A 28 41.19 -6.58 -42.65
N ASP A 29 41.92 -5.80 -41.84
CA ASP A 29 41.71 -5.74 -40.38
C ASP A 29 40.29 -5.22 -40.07
N ASP A 30 39.88 -4.18 -40.81
CA ASP A 30 38.52 -3.66 -40.82
C ASP A 30 37.81 -4.08 -42.11
N VAL A 31 36.66 -4.72 -41.99
CA VAL A 31 35.81 -5.13 -43.10
C VAL A 31 34.45 -4.45 -43.03
N SER A 32 33.89 -4.09 -44.20
CA SER A 32 32.58 -3.45 -44.30
C SER A 32 31.64 -4.29 -45.16
N PHE A 33 30.43 -4.52 -44.64
CA PHE A 33 29.36 -5.21 -45.35
C PHE A 33 28.07 -4.38 -45.25
N ASN A 34 27.32 -4.28 -46.35
CA ASN A 34 26.00 -3.66 -46.31
C ASN A 34 24.97 -4.52 -45.55
N LYS A 35 25.13 -5.85 -45.63
CA LYS A 35 24.28 -6.83 -44.95
C LYS A 35 25.10 -8.09 -44.66
N VAL A 36 24.92 -8.65 -43.47
CA VAL A 36 25.41 -9.98 -43.10
C VAL A 36 24.20 -10.83 -42.73
N THR A 37 24.14 -12.05 -43.23
CA THR A 37 23.15 -13.07 -42.82
C THR A 37 23.94 -14.25 -42.26
N ALA A 38 23.90 -14.42 -40.94
CA ALA A 38 24.49 -15.56 -40.26
C ALA A 38 23.38 -16.56 -39.93
N ALA A 39 23.46 -17.78 -40.46
CA ALA A 39 22.47 -18.82 -40.20
C ALA A 39 22.58 -19.37 -38.76
N ASP A 40 23.81 -19.48 -38.26
CA ASP A 40 24.09 -20.04 -36.93
C ASP A 40 24.25 -18.92 -35.89
N SER A 41 25.42 -18.27 -35.84
CA SER A 41 25.66 -17.22 -34.85
C SER A 41 26.75 -16.23 -35.27
N VAL A 42 26.72 -15.05 -34.64
CA VAL A 42 27.81 -14.09 -34.61
C VAL A 42 28.32 -13.99 -33.18
N LEU A 43 29.62 -14.19 -32.98
CA LEU A 43 30.29 -14.08 -31.68
C LEU A 43 31.02 -12.75 -31.61
N VAL A 44 30.72 -11.93 -30.61
CA VAL A 44 31.34 -10.62 -30.39
C VAL A 44 32.08 -10.64 -29.06
N GLY A 45 33.39 -10.42 -29.10
CA GLY A 45 34.27 -10.54 -27.93
C GLY A 45 34.59 -11.99 -27.59
N THR A 46 35.19 -12.21 -26.41
CA THR A 46 35.60 -13.53 -25.90
C THR A 46 35.46 -13.59 -24.38
N GLY A 47 35.52 -14.80 -23.81
CA GLY A 47 35.48 -15.01 -22.35
C GLY A 47 34.19 -14.51 -21.71
N THR A 48 34.29 -13.82 -20.58
CA THR A 48 33.13 -13.27 -19.84
C THR A 48 32.42 -12.13 -20.57
N ASN A 49 33.04 -11.54 -21.60
CA ASN A 49 32.49 -10.48 -22.42
C ASN A 49 31.93 -11.00 -23.75
N LEU A 50 31.91 -12.32 -23.97
CA LEU A 50 31.34 -12.91 -25.17
C LEU A 50 29.84 -12.60 -25.26
N ILE A 51 29.44 -12.03 -26.39
CA ILE A 51 28.05 -11.88 -26.81
C ILE A 51 27.84 -12.80 -28.02
N THR A 52 26.82 -13.65 -27.95
CA THR A 52 26.40 -14.51 -29.06
C THR A 52 25.05 -14.00 -29.58
N LEU A 53 25.03 -13.60 -30.86
CA LEU A 53 23.80 -13.33 -31.60
C LEU A 53 23.42 -14.61 -32.34
N ASP A 54 22.41 -15.30 -31.87
CA ASP A 54 21.95 -16.58 -32.42
C ASP A 54 20.93 -16.32 -33.55
N GLY A 55 21.32 -16.68 -34.78
CA GLY A 55 20.50 -16.55 -35.99
C GLY A 55 19.39 -17.59 -36.11
N THR A 56 19.48 -18.70 -35.37
CA THR A 56 18.47 -19.76 -35.31
C THR A 56 17.34 -19.40 -34.35
N THR A 57 17.66 -18.86 -33.17
CA THR A 57 16.65 -18.53 -32.13
C THR A 57 16.29 -17.05 -32.06
N GLY A 58 17.10 -16.16 -32.64
CA GLY A 58 16.98 -14.71 -32.47
C GLY A 58 17.46 -14.22 -31.10
N SER A 59 18.06 -15.10 -30.29
CA SER A 59 18.53 -14.75 -28.94
C SER A 59 19.82 -13.95 -28.99
N VAL A 60 19.96 -13.01 -28.06
CA VAL A 60 21.26 -12.43 -27.71
C VAL A 60 21.64 -12.98 -26.35
N THR A 61 22.70 -13.79 -26.30
CA THR A 61 23.22 -14.36 -25.06
C THR A 61 24.58 -13.77 -24.75
N GLY A 62 24.87 -13.57 -23.48
CA GLY A 62 26.08 -12.92 -23.01
C GLY A 62 25.88 -12.45 -21.58
N ASN A 63 26.96 -12.19 -20.86
CA ASN A 63 26.86 -11.83 -19.44
C ASN A 63 26.17 -10.48 -19.25
N ILE A 64 26.55 -9.46 -20.04
CA ILE A 64 26.08 -8.08 -19.92
C ILE A 64 25.97 -7.46 -21.32
N PHE A 65 24.75 -7.11 -21.74
CA PHE A 65 24.53 -6.16 -22.85
C PHE A 65 24.22 -4.78 -22.27
N LYS A 66 25.05 -3.79 -22.60
CA LYS A 66 24.95 -2.43 -22.06
C LYS A 66 24.47 -1.44 -23.12
N ALA A 67 23.28 -0.86 -22.90
CA ALA A 67 22.72 0.21 -23.70
C ALA A 67 22.63 1.50 -22.86
N GLY A 68 23.64 2.37 -22.96
CA GLY A 68 23.79 3.49 -22.04
C GLY A 68 24.01 2.99 -20.60
N SER A 69 23.16 3.40 -19.67
CA SER A 69 23.20 2.89 -18.29
C SER A 69 22.44 1.58 -18.11
N VAL A 70 21.59 1.19 -19.06
CA VAL A 70 20.77 -0.02 -18.96
C VAL A 70 21.64 -1.25 -19.19
N ASN A 71 21.51 -2.23 -18.30
CA ASN A 71 22.18 -3.51 -18.39
C ASN A 71 21.16 -4.65 -18.47
N VAL A 72 21.21 -5.43 -19.54
CA VAL A 72 20.47 -6.69 -19.66
C VAL A 72 21.42 -7.83 -19.28
N ASN A 73 21.14 -8.47 -18.15
CA ASN A 73 21.93 -9.58 -17.64
C ASN A 73 21.15 -10.89 -17.84
N GLY A 74 21.52 -11.65 -18.86
CA GLY A 74 20.90 -12.93 -19.18
C GLY A 74 21.23 -14.04 -18.18
N ALA A 75 22.36 -13.95 -17.47
CA ALA A 75 22.71 -14.94 -16.44
C ALA A 75 21.82 -14.81 -15.19
N ASN A 76 21.49 -13.57 -14.80
CA ASN A 76 20.66 -13.27 -13.64
C ASN A 76 19.19 -13.01 -13.98
N ASN A 77 18.80 -13.04 -15.27
CA ASN A 77 17.47 -12.71 -15.75
C ASN A 77 16.95 -11.34 -15.27
N THR A 78 17.81 -10.32 -15.32
CA THR A 78 17.47 -8.96 -14.82
C THR A 78 17.76 -7.88 -15.84
N VAL A 79 17.02 -6.77 -15.71
CA VAL A 79 17.28 -5.51 -16.39
C VAL A 79 17.54 -4.45 -15.32
N THR A 80 18.76 -3.92 -15.26
CA THR A 80 19.18 -2.93 -14.27
C THR A 80 19.62 -1.62 -14.92
N GLY A 81 19.87 -0.58 -14.11
CA GLY A 81 20.30 0.74 -14.61
C GLY A 81 19.18 1.59 -15.23
N LEU A 82 17.92 1.21 -15.00
CA LEU A 82 16.75 2.03 -15.33
C LEU A 82 16.72 3.28 -14.45
N SER A 83 16.41 4.43 -15.06
CA SER A 83 16.45 5.74 -14.38
C SER A 83 15.18 6.09 -13.59
N ASN A 84 14.06 5.37 -13.80
CA ASN A 84 12.80 5.63 -13.09
C ASN A 84 12.77 4.97 -11.72
N THR A 85 13.52 5.51 -10.77
CA THR A 85 13.56 4.99 -9.39
C THR A 85 12.51 5.60 -8.47
N THR A 86 11.75 6.59 -8.93
CA THR A 86 10.71 7.28 -8.13
C THR A 86 9.33 7.19 -8.80
N TRP A 87 8.28 7.03 -7.99
CA TRP A 87 6.90 7.02 -8.50
C TRP A 87 6.31 8.44 -8.53
N SER A 88 5.93 8.92 -9.71
CA SER A 88 5.38 10.27 -9.92
C SER A 88 3.87 10.37 -9.72
N GLY A 89 3.18 9.26 -9.46
CA GLY A 89 1.70 9.22 -9.38
C GLY A 89 1.01 8.90 -10.71
N THR A 90 1.71 9.00 -11.84
CA THR A 90 1.17 8.74 -13.18
C THR A 90 2.04 7.75 -13.95
N PRO A 91 1.46 6.68 -14.53
CA PRO A 91 2.23 5.73 -15.30
C PRO A 91 2.63 6.33 -16.66
N VAL A 92 3.84 6.00 -17.11
CA VAL A 92 4.26 6.21 -18.50
C VAL A 92 3.96 4.92 -19.27
N SER A 93 3.03 4.99 -20.22
CA SER A 93 2.56 3.80 -20.97
C SER A 93 3.70 3.10 -21.71
N GLY A 94 3.75 1.77 -21.61
CA GLY A 94 4.76 0.93 -22.26
C GLY A 94 6.15 0.95 -21.62
N ARG A 95 6.37 1.70 -20.52
CA ARG A 95 7.64 1.75 -19.81
C ARG A 95 7.65 0.77 -18.63
N ALA A 96 8.75 0.02 -18.47
CA ALA A 96 8.96 -0.86 -17.32
C ALA A 96 9.06 -0.05 -16.00
N ALA A 97 8.49 -0.58 -14.92
CA ALA A 97 8.66 -0.06 -13.56
C ALA A 97 9.91 -0.64 -12.89
N THR A 98 10.50 0.08 -11.92
CA THR A 98 11.59 -0.46 -11.08
C THR A 98 11.07 -0.97 -9.74
N GLU A 99 11.87 -1.82 -9.09
CA GLU A 99 11.60 -2.29 -7.74
C GLU A 99 11.52 -1.14 -6.72
N ASP A 100 12.27 -0.04 -6.91
CA ASP A 100 12.18 1.15 -6.06
C ASP A 100 10.79 1.82 -6.13
N GLN A 101 10.21 1.90 -7.34
CA GLN A 101 8.85 2.41 -7.52
C GLN A 101 7.84 1.48 -6.86
N LEU A 102 8.01 0.16 -7.02
CA LEU A 102 7.15 -0.84 -6.38
C LEU A 102 7.25 -0.79 -4.84
N LYS A 103 8.47 -0.62 -4.29
CA LYS A 103 8.72 -0.48 -2.86
C LYS A 103 8.03 0.76 -2.30
N THR A 104 8.08 1.88 -3.02
CA THR A 104 7.37 3.11 -2.62
C THR A 104 5.87 2.86 -2.50
N ILE A 105 5.28 2.10 -3.42
CA ILE A 105 3.85 1.73 -3.35
C ILE A 105 3.58 0.75 -2.21
N ALA A 106 4.42 -0.28 -2.07
CA ALA A 106 4.30 -1.26 -0.99
C ALA A 106 4.35 -0.59 0.39
N ASP A 107 5.24 0.38 0.58
CA ASP A 107 5.33 1.16 1.82
C ASP A 107 4.09 2.00 2.05
N ARG A 108 3.55 2.65 1.01
CA ARG A 108 2.29 3.41 1.13
C ARG A 108 1.12 2.53 1.51
N VAL A 109 1.06 1.30 0.98
CA VAL A 109 0.03 0.32 1.32
C VAL A 109 0.22 -0.22 2.73
N ALA A 110 1.46 -0.55 3.12
CA ALA A 110 1.79 -1.03 4.46
C ALA A 110 1.49 0.01 5.55
N ASN A 111 1.63 1.30 5.22
CA ASN A 111 1.34 2.41 6.12
C ASN A 111 -0.06 3.02 5.90
N ALA A 112 -0.91 2.39 5.08
CA ALA A 112 -2.29 2.81 4.94
C ALA A 112 -3.07 2.49 6.23
N GLY A 113 -3.88 3.44 6.68
CA GLY A 113 -4.63 3.31 7.92
C GLY A 113 -5.37 4.59 8.26
N TRP A 114 -6.01 4.58 9.43
CA TRP A 114 -6.70 5.74 10.00
C TRP A 114 -6.32 5.88 11.47
N LYS A 115 -6.69 7.01 12.07
CA LYS A 115 -6.41 7.30 13.48
C LYS A 115 -7.71 7.25 14.28
N ALA A 116 -7.69 6.52 15.38
CA ALA A 116 -8.79 6.44 16.34
C ALA A 116 -8.48 7.27 17.60
N THR A 117 -9.47 7.99 18.11
CA THR A 117 -9.41 8.62 19.43
C THR A 117 -10.83 8.79 19.98
N SER A 118 -10.97 8.90 21.31
CA SER A 118 -12.22 9.21 21.98
C SER A 118 -12.38 10.72 22.18
N GLY A 119 -13.60 11.21 22.35
CA GLY A 119 -13.87 12.62 22.64
C GLY A 119 -15.07 12.79 23.58
N ILE A 120 -15.17 13.95 24.21
CA ILE A 120 -16.27 14.32 25.11
C ILE A 120 -17.05 15.48 24.49
N THR A 121 -18.38 15.42 24.55
CA THR A 121 -19.29 16.54 24.25
C THR A 121 -20.39 16.61 25.30
N GLY A 122 -20.92 17.81 25.56
CA GLY A 122 -21.97 18.03 26.55
C GLY A 122 -21.57 17.57 27.96
N SER A 123 -22.46 16.82 28.61
CA SER A 123 -22.23 16.22 29.95
C SER A 123 -21.55 14.85 29.89
N GLY A 124 -20.95 14.47 28.77
CA GLY A 124 -20.21 13.22 28.64
C GLY A 124 -19.02 13.17 29.60
N THR A 125 -18.55 11.96 29.88
CA THR A 125 -17.35 11.72 30.69
C THR A 125 -16.43 10.75 29.96
N GLN A 126 -15.12 10.87 30.20
CA GLN A 126 -14.13 9.92 29.71
C GLN A 126 -13.26 9.51 30.89
N SER A 127 -13.05 8.21 31.03
CA SER A 127 -12.05 7.64 31.93
C SER A 127 -10.78 7.25 31.17
N GLY A 128 -9.66 7.18 31.89
CA GLY A 128 -8.35 6.89 31.29
C GLY A 128 -7.74 8.05 30.51
N THR A 129 -6.55 7.83 29.95
CA THR A 129 -5.81 8.84 29.19
C THR A 129 -6.24 8.82 27.73
N GLN A 130 -6.67 9.97 27.20
CA GLN A 130 -6.92 10.12 25.77
C GLN A 130 -5.62 9.90 25.00
N SER A 131 -5.68 9.06 23.97
CA SER A 131 -4.56 8.86 23.05
C SER A 131 -5.09 8.74 21.62
N VAL A 132 -4.28 9.20 20.68
CA VAL A 132 -4.51 8.99 19.26
C VAL A 132 -3.77 7.73 18.85
N THR A 133 -4.51 6.72 18.42
CA THR A 133 -3.96 5.42 18.05
C THR A 133 -4.03 5.24 16.53
N SER A 134 -2.93 4.80 15.92
CA SER A 134 -2.92 4.42 14.51
C SER A 134 -3.53 3.03 14.36
N VAL A 135 -4.47 2.89 13.43
CA VAL A 135 -5.13 1.64 13.06
C VAL A 135 -4.73 1.31 11.63
N GLY A 136 -3.83 0.34 11.49
CA GLY A 136 -3.30 -0.14 10.21
C GLY A 136 -4.07 -1.32 9.64
N SER A 137 -3.56 -1.84 8.52
CA SER A 137 -4.10 -3.05 7.90
C SER A 137 -3.96 -4.26 8.82
N GLY A 138 -5.07 -4.93 9.10
CA GLY A 138 -5.12 -6.12 9.97
C GLY A 138 -5.35 -5.81 11.45
N ASP A 139 -5.29 -4.54 11.85
CA ASP A 139 -5.62 -4.14 13.22
C ASP A 139 -7.13 -4.28 13.48
N THR A 140 -7.48 -4.59 14.73
CA THR A 140 -8.88 -4.69 15.19
C THR A 140 -9.20 -3.53 16.13
N VAL A 141 -10.30 -2.83 15.85
CA VAL A 141 -10.88 -1.86 16.78
C VAL A 141 -12.09 -2.50 17.45
N THR A 142 -12.03 -2.61 18.77
CA THR A 142 -13.12 -3.17 19.57
C THR A 142 -13.92 -2.04 20.20
N PHE A 143 -15.23 -2.04 19.95
CA PHE A 143 -16.17 -1.18 20.65
C PHE A 143 -16.78 -1.98 21.80
N ASN A 144 -16.49 -1.56 23.04
CA ASN A 144 -17.02 -2.23 24.22
C ASN A 144 -18.28 -1.53 24.70
N ALA A 145 -19.35 -2.28 24.95
CA ALA A 145 -20.51 -1.78 25.69
C ALA A 145 -20.20 -1.84 27.19
N GLY A 146 -20.23 -0.68 27.86
CA GLY A 146 -20.08 -0.59 29.31
C GLY A 146 -21.33 -1.04 30.07
N ASP A 147 -21.36 -0.75 31.37
CA ASP A 147 -22.55 -1.00 32.19
C ASP A 147 -23.78 -0.28 31.63
N ASN A 148 -24.94 -0.93 31.73
CA ASN A 148 -26.23 -0.44 31.26
C ASN A 148 -26.38 -0.21 29.74
N LEU A 149 -25.30 -0.30 28.98
CA LEU A 149 -25.33 -0.24 27.51
C LEU A 149 -25.43 -1.64 26.92
N ASP A 150 -26.20 -1.74 25.84
CA ASP A 150 -26.25 -2.92 24.98
C ASP A 150 -25.78 -2.53 23.56
N MET A 151 -25.01 -3.40 22.94
CA MET A 151 -24.49 -3.20 21.58
C MET A 151 -24.72 -4.46 20.76
N ASN A 152 -25.43 -4.30 19.65
CA ASN A 152 -25.60 -5.35 18.66
C ASN A 152 -24.78 -5.02 17.41
N GLN A 153 -23.91 -5.95 17.01
CA GLN A 153 -23.14 -5.86 15.77
C GLN A 153 -23.68 -6.87 14.74
N SER A 154 -24.04 -6.36 13.56
CA SER A 154 -24.39 -7.17 12.40
C SER A 154 -23.55 -6.73 11.21
N GLY A 155 -22.43 -7.43 10.98
CA GLY A 155 -21.44 -7.02 9.98
C GLY A 155 -20.83 -5.65 10.32
N ALA A 156 -21.03 -4.67 9.44
CA ALA A 156 -20.57 -3.30 9.61
C ALA A 156 -21.59 -2.37 10.30
N ALA A 157 -22.79 -2.87 10.65
CA ALA A 157 -23.80 -2.10 11.35
C ALA A 157 -23.71 -2.34 12.87
N PHE A 158 -23.60 -1.25 13.63
CA PHE A 158 -23.57 -1.26 15.10
C PHE A 158 -24.79 -0.50 15.63
N THR A 159 -25.61 -1.15 16.44
CA THR A 159 -26.78 -0.55 17.09
C THR A 159 -26.54 -0.47 18.58
N TYR A 160 -26.77 0.70 19.16
CA TYR A 160 -26.59 0.97 20.58
C TYR A 160 -27.95 1.16 21.25
N SER A 161 -28.14 0.57 22.42
CA SER A 161 -29.34 0.75 23.22
C SER A 161 -29.03 0.72 24.72
N LEU A 162 -30.01 1.06 25.54
CA LEU A 162 -29.96 0.78 26.98
C LEU A 162 -30.46 -0.63 27.24
N LYS A 163 -29.89 -1.30 28.24
CA LYS A 163 -30.42 -2.57 28.73
C LYS A 163 -31.85 -2.35 29.27
N PRO A 164 -32.76 -3.35 29.17
CA PRO A 164 -34.10 -3.24 29.75
C PRO A 164 -34.09 -2.97 31.26
N THR A 165 -33.09 -3.48 31.97
CA THR A 165 -32.86 -3.23 33.39
C THR A 165 -31.55 -2.49 33.57
N LEU A 166 -31.60 -1.31 34.20
CA LEU A 166 -30.42 -0.52 34.53
C LEU A 166 -30.04 -0.76 36.00
N THR A 167 -28.77 -1.03 36.24
CA THR A 167 -28.23 -1.33 37.58
C THR A 167 -27.06 -0.41 37.92
N GLY A 168 -26.83 -0.16 39.20
CA GLY A 168 -25.70 0.65 39.66
C GLY A 168 -25.81 2.16 39.37
N LEU A 169 -26.98 2.65 38.95
CA LEU A 169 -27.23 4.08 38.81
C LEU A 169 -27.37 4.76 40.18
N THR A 170 -26.77 5.94 40.33
CA THR A 170 -26.83 6.71 41.58
C THR A 170 -27.99 7.70 41.61
N SER A 171 -28.34 8.28 40.45
CA SER A 171 -29.41 9.26 40.29
C SER A 171 -29.86 9.33 38.83
N ALA A 172 -31.14 9.61 38.62
CA ALA A 172 -31.72 10.01 37.35
C ALA A 172 -32.58 11.27 37.58
N ALA A 173 -32.38 12.28 36.75
CA ALA A 173 -33.16 13.52 36.80
C ALA A 173 -33.91 13.72 35.48
N PHE A 174 -35.21 14.00 35.61
CA PHE A 174 -36.12 14.27 34.50
C PHE A 174 -36.60 15.71 34.64
N THR A 175 -36.38 16.52 33.61
CA THR A 175 -36.78 17.93 33.61
C THR A 175 -37.53 18.29 32.33
N ASP A 176 -38.54 19.14 32.46
CA ASP A 176 -39.25 19.79 31.35
C ASP A 176 -38.80 21.26 31.17
N GLY A 177 -37.69 21.65 31.82
CA GLY A 177 -37.18 23.02 31.88
C GLY A 177 -37.71 23.86 33.04
N THR A 178 -38.86 23.48 33.62
CA THR A 178 -39.46 24.19 34.78
C THR A 178 -39.48 23.30 36.02
N ASN A 179 -39.91 22.06 35.85
CA ASN A 179 -40.01 21.06 36.89
C ASN A 179 -38.82 20.10 36.82
N THR A 180 -38.47 19.52 37.95
CA THR A 180 -37.48 18.44 38.03
C THR A 180 -38.03 17.34 38.92
N THR A 181 -38.00 16.11 38.40
CA THR A 181 -38.19 14.89 39.17
C THR A 181 -36.88 14.15 39.25
N THR A 182 -36.44 13.82 40.45
CA THR A 182 -35.21 13.08 40.69
C THR A 182 -35.53 11.75 41.35
N VAL A 183 -34.95 10.68 40.81
CA VAL A 183 -34.96 9.34 41.40
C VAL A 183 -33.53 9.00 41.78
N ASN A 184 -33.31 8.63 43.04
CA ASN A 184 -32.00 8.22 43.54
C ASN A 184 -32.14 7.16 44.63
N GLY A 185 -31.03 6.79 45.26
CA GLY A 185 -31.02 5.81 46.35
C GLY A 185 -31.86 6.17 47.57
N SER A 186 -32.28 7.44 47.73
CA SER A 186 -33.12 7.90 48.84
C SER A 186 -34.62 7.94 48.50
N GLY A 187 -35.01 7.74 47.24
CA GLY A 187 -36.40 7.74 46.79
C GLY A 187 -36.67 8.67 45.61
N VAL A 188 -37.86 9.28 45.60
CA VAL A 188 -38.35 10.15 44.52
C VAL A 188 -38.68 11.53 45.07
N THR A 189 -38.20 12.56 44.39
CA THR A 189 -38.50 13.97 44.71
C THR A 189 -39.00 14.68 43.46
N ALA A 190 -40.09 15.43 43.58
CA ALA A 190 -40.67 16.25 42.50
C ALA A 190 -41.07 17.62 43.06
N GLY A 191 -40.21 18.63 42.83
CA GLY A 191 -40.36 19.94 43.48
C GLY A 191 -40.35 19.83 45.01
N GLY A 192 -41.41 20.29 45.68
CA GLY A 192 -41.54 20.19 47.14
C GLY A 192 -42.11 18.86 47.65
N VAL A 193 -42.58 17.98 46.76
CA VAL A 193 -43.16 16.68 47.11
C VAL A 193 -42.07 15.62 47.11
N SER A 194 -42.07 14.71 48.09
CA SER A 194 -41.13 13.59 48.10
C SER A 194 -41.72 12.32 48.72
N LEU A 195 -41.22 11.18 48.22
CA LEU A 195 -41.37 9.85 48.81
C LEU A 195 -39.95 9.33 49.06
N THR A 196 -39.56 9.25 50.31
CA THR A 196 -38.21 8.83 50.69
C THR A 196 -38.25 7.75 51.77
N ASN A 197 -37.08 7.22 52.15
CA ASN A 197 -36.95 6.33 53.30
C ASN A 197 -37.44 6.96 54.63
N SER A 198 -37.53 8.30 54.71
CA SER A 198 -38.05 9.02 55.87
C SER A 198 -39.58 9.21 55.83
N GLY A 199 -40.26 8.74 54.79
CA GLY A 199 -41.70 8.86 54.61
C GLY A 199 -42.11 9.77 53.44
N ILE A 200 -43.36 10.22 53.48
CA ILE A 200 -43.99 11.05 52.45
C ILE A 200 -44.04 12.51 52.91
N ASN A 201 -43.58 13.43 52.06
CA ASN A 201 -43.79 14.86 52.21
C ASN A 201 -44.70 15.36 51.09
N ALA A 202 -45.85 15.93 51.45
CA ALA A 202 -46.83 16.46 50.49
C ALA A 202 -46.48 17.84 49.93
N GLY A 203 -45.36 18.45 50.33
CA GLY A 203 -44.89 19.74 49.79
C GLY A 203 -45.86 20.89 50.02
N ASN A 204 -46.55 20.90 51.16
CA ASN A 204 -47.64 21.85 51.48
C ASN A 204 -48.78 21.86 50.44
N LYS A 205 -49.04 20.71 49.81
CA LYS A 205 -50.17 20.51 48.89
C LYS A 205 -51.22 19.61 49.53
N VAL A 206 -52.47 19.81 49.11
CA VAL A 206 -53.59 18.92 49.47
C VAL A 206 -53.38 17.57 48.80
N ILE A 207 -53.40 16.49 49.58
CA ILE A 207 -53.52 15.12 49.05
C ILE A 207 -55.01 14.91 48.74
N SER A 208 -55.34 14.75 47.45
CA SER A 208 -56.71 14.53 46.98
C SER A 208 -56.92 13.08 46.57
N ASN A 209 -58.18 12.67 46.35
CA ASN A 209 -58.56 11.33 45.91
C ASN A 209 -58.15 10.20 46.88
N VAL A 210 -58.24 10.46 48.20
CA VAL A 210 -58.00 9.45 49.24
C VAL A 210 -59.32 8.76 49.59
N ALA A 211 -59.37 7.44 49.49
CA ALA A 211 -60.52 6.65 49.90
C ALA A 211 -60.73 6.71 51.42
N SER A 212 -61.95 6.42 51.89
CA SER A 212 -62.24 6.31 53.33
C SER A 212 -61.34 5.25 53.99
N GLY A 213 -60.80 5.56 55.16
CA GLY A 213 -60.06 4.59 55.97
C GLY A 213 -60.99 3.47 56.43
N GLY A 214 -60.56 2.22 56.25
CA GLY A 214 -61.25 1.03 56.75
C GLY A 214 -61.07 0.81 58.24
#